data_AF-A0A8B6CB97-F1
#
_entry.id   AF-A0A8B6CB97-F1
#
_cell.length_a   1.000
_cell.length_b   1.000
_cell.length_c   1.000
_cell.angle_alpha   90.00
_cell.angle_beta   90.00
_cell.angle_gamma   90.00
#
_symmetry.space_group_name_H-M   'P 1'
#
loop_
_entity.id
_entity.type
_entity.pdbx_description
1 polymer ?
#
loop_
_entity_poly.entity_id
_entity_poly.type
_entity_poly.pdbx_seq_one_letter_code
_entity_poly.pdbx_strand_id
1 'polypeptide(L)'
;MAPAQTRIAEPRARSLSPPPVGTISKKIERLRNLTVDKRERSNEKVEAEIVAALHRIYLNPSGNIYPVLADIISPKAYDLTNLLRGRTNERETQVMIQELQYVVENLVYHMTEIMPSTGVLGTHRKSAVYELIKDGKRFPDGYFWQVELDRLQFTENGRTAGVGDAEGFLLIVGIYISRSLITTLLMKPVDYGLSSQQLSDIAERNLKILATTLLYLVRRVSGSRGRAMMPMPSEISKYLYTDEEMRPVYGKMAKSFNYAEGLLREWGQEYMKRLRAAPVPN
;
A
#
# COMPACT_ATOMS: atom_id res chain seq x y z
N MET A 1 98.94 3.00 1.72
CA MET A 1 97.69 3.75 1.97
C MET A 1 96.58 3.06 1.19
N ALA A 2 95.67 2.40 1.90
CA ALA A 2 94.54 1.65 1.32
C ALA A 2 93.29 2.55 1.25
N PRO A 3 92.41 2.41 0.25
CA PRO A 3 91.21 3.24 0.15
C PRO A 3 90.10 2.73 1.08
N ALA A 4 89.42 3.69 1.72
CA ALA A 4 88.30 3.47 2.63
C ALA A 4 87.06 2.97 1.86
N GLN A 5 86.45 1.89 2.35
CA GLN A 5 85.17 1.37 1.88
C GLN A 5 84.02 2.14 2.55
N THR A 6 83.30 2.95 1.77
CA THR A 6 82.05 3.59 2.20
C THR A 6 80.89 2.62 1.95
N ARG A 7 80.29 2.07 3.02
CA ARG A 7 79.07 1.24 2.94
C ARG A 7 77.87 2.09 2.53
N ILE A 8 77.27 1.80 1.38
CA ILE A 8 75.95 2.30 0.98
C ILE A 8 74.91 1.41 1.67
N ALA A 9 74.02 1.99 2.47
CA ALA A 9 72.90 1.29 3.08
C ALA A 9 71.78 1.10 2.05
N GLU A 10 71.41 -0.16 1.76
CA GLU A 10 70.24 -0.49 0.95
C GLU A 10 68.93 -0.12 1.66
N PRO A 11 67.91 0.39 0.94
CA PRO A 11 66.60 0.64 1.52
C PRO A 11 65.89 -0.70 1.78
N ARG A 12 65.61 -1.00 3.05
CA ARG A 12 64.75 -2.13 3.44
C ARG A 12 63.39 -1.99 2.77
N ALA A 13 63.08 -2.89 1.83
CA ALA A 13 61.75 -3.05 1.29
C ALA A 13 60.76 -3.31 2.43
N ARG A 14 59.78 -2.42 2.63
CA ARG A 14 58.64 -2.67 3.51
C ARG A 14 57.84 -3.80 2.89
N SER A 15 57.87 -5.00 3.49
CA SER A 15 56.95 -6.07 3.10
C SER A 15 55.53 -5.61 3.43
N LEU A 16 54.76 -5.24 2.41
CA LEU A 16 53.31 -5.12 2.52
C LEU A 16 52.77 -6.55 2.58
N SER A 17 52.65 -7.07 3.80
CA SER A 17 51.91 -8.32 4.02
C SER A 17 50.50 -8.14 3.45
N PRO A 18 50.00 -9.07 2.61
CA PRO A 18 48.62 -9.00 2.16
C PRO A 18 47.71 -9.04 3.39
N PRO A 19 46.64 -8.23 3.43
CA PRO A 19 45.75 -8.20 4.58
C PRO A 19 45.19 -9.61 4.84
N PRO A 20 45.02 -10.02 6.11
CA PRO A 20 44.53 -11.35 6.44
C PRO A 20 43.21 -11.61 5.75
N VAL A 21 43.05 -12.79 5.15
CA VAL A 21 41.84 -13.22 4.41
C VAL A 21 40.55 -13.04 5.25
N GLY A 22 40.64 -13.16 6.58
CA GLY A 22 39.54 -12.90 7.51
C GLY A 22 39.11 -11.42 7.65
N THR A 23 40.00 -10.47 7.39
CA THR A 23 39.71 -9.02 7.46
C THR A 23 38.97 -8.54 6.21
N ILE A 24 39.28 -9.13 5.04
CA ILE A 24 38.56 -8.89 3.79
C ILE A 24 37.13 -9.44 3.89
N SER A 25 36.96 -10.66 4.40
CA SER A 25 35.64 -11.29 4.53
C SER A 25 34.70 -10.52 5.47
N LYS A 26 35.19 -10.09 6.65
CA LYS A 26 34.42 -9.22 7.57
C LYS A 26 34.11 -7.84 6.98
N LYS A 27 35.01 -7.27 6.16
CA LYS A 27 34.76 -5.98 5.48
C LYS A 27 33.73 -6.12 4.37
N ILE A 28 33.77 -7.21 3.60
CA ILE A 28 32.77 -7.54 2.57
C ILE A 28 31.41 -7.75 3.21
N GLU A 29 31.34 -8.48 4.33
CA GLU A 29 30.09 -8.72 5.05
C GLU A 29 29.52 -7.44 5.67
N ARG A 30 30.37 -6.58 6.26
CA ARG A 30 29.95 -5.27 6.76
C ARG A 30 29.46 -4.33 5.65
N LEU A 31 30.12 -4.35 4.48
CA LEU A 31 29.69 -3.58 3.30
C LEU A 31 28.40 -4.14 2.70
N ARG A 32 28.22 -5.47 2.70
CA ARG A 32 26.98 -6.13 2.30
C ARG A 32 25.84 -5.70 3.22
N ASN A 33 26.03 -5.76 4.55
CA ASN A 33 25.02 -5.36 5.53
C ASN A 33 24.67 -3.87 5.44
N LEU A 34 25.67 -2.99 5.28
CA LEU A 34 25.43 -1.55 5.07
C LEU A 34 24.70 -1.26 3.75
N THR A 35 24.92 -2.07 2.71
CA THR A 35 24.23 -1.92 1.42
C THR A 35 22.79 -2.43 1.51
N VAL A 36 22.56 -3.48 2.29
CA VAL A 36 21.23 -4.03 2.59
C VAL A 36 20.42 -3.00 3.40
N ASP A 37 20.96 -2.48 4.50
CA ASP A 37 20.37 -1.42 5.33
C ASP A 37 20.02 -0.14 4.56
N LYS A 38 20.90 0.29 3.63
CA LYS A 38 20.65 1.48 2.81
C LYS A 38 19.54 1.25 1.80
N ARG A 39 19.42 0.03 1.26
CA ARG A 39 18.37 -0.33 0.30
C ARG A 39 17.01 -0.49 0.97
N GLU A 40 16.97 -1.04 2.19
CA GLU A 40 15.74 -1.14 2.99
C GLU A 40 15.19 0.23 3.36
N ARG A 41 16.04 1.11 3.89
CA ARG A 41 15.67 2.51 4.15
C ARG A 41 15.22 3.26 2.90
N SER A 42 15.75 2.90 1.73
CA SER A 42 15.32 3.48 0.46
C SER A 42 13.91 3.01 0.05
N ASN A 43 13.52 1.77 0.37
CA ASN A 43 12.22 1.23 -0.02
C ASN A 43 11.10 1.72 0.93
N GLU A 44 11.38 1.79 2.24
CA GLU A 44 10.50 2.47 3.21
C GLU A 44 10.16 3.89 2.76
N LYS A 45 11.15 4.59 2.20
CA LYS A 45 10.99 5.95 1.70
C LYS A 45 10.07 6.02 0.48
N VAL A 46 10.12 5.05 -0.43
CA VAL A 46 9.27 4.98 -1.63
C VAL A 46 7.80 4.83 -1.22
N GLU A 47 7.50 3.92 -0.29
CA GLU A 47 6.13 3.70 0.18
C GLU A 47 5.59 4.93 0.91
N ALA A 48 6.38 5.50 1.83
CA ALA A 48 5.99 6.71 2.55
C ALA A 48 5.71 7.88 1.60
N GLU A 49 6.50 8.03 0.52
CA GLU A 49 6.27 9.04 -0.51
C GLU A 49 4.96 8.82 -1.28
N ILE A 50 4.62 7.58 -1.62
CA ILE A 50 3.34 7.22 -2.27
C ILE A 50 2.18 7.53 -1.32
N VAL A 51 2.24 7.04 -0.07
CA VAL A 51 1.19 7.26 0.94
C VAL A 51 0.97 8.74 1.17
N ALA A 52 2.04 9.53 1.34
CA ALA A 52 1.93 10.97 1.53
C ALA A 52 1.32 11.68 0.31
N ALA A 53 1.61 11.22 -0.91
CA ALA A 53 1.00 11.76 -2.12
C ALA A 53 -0.49 11.43 -2.21
N LEU A 54 -0.88 10.21 -1.85
CA LEU A 54 -2.29 9.80 -1.80
C LEU A 54 -3.05 10.56 -0.72
N HIS A 55 -2.48 10.74 0.47
CA HIS A 55 -3.09 11.55 1.53
C HIS A 55 -3.31 12.99 1.10
N ARG A 56 -2.37 13.60 0.37
CA ARG A 56 -2.60 14.94 -0.21
C ARG A 56 -3.79 15.00 -1.16
N ILE A 57 -4.07 13.91 -1.89
CA ILE A 57 -5.23 13.82 -2.77
C ILE A 57 -6.51 13.56 -1.97
N TYR A 58 -6.49 12.57 -1.07
CA TYR A 58 -7.64 12.13 -0.29
C TYR A 58 -8.12 13.17 0.71
N LEU A 59 -7.21 13.98 1.25
CA LEU A 59 -7.49 15.00 2.26
C LEU A 59 -7.59 16.41 1.68
N ASN A 60 -7.54 16.57 0.35
CA ASN A 60 -7.74 17.87 -0.27
C ASN A 60 -9.20 18.32 -0.11
N PRO A 61 -9.50 19.39 0.64
CA PRO A 61 -10.87 19.82 0.87
C PRO A 61 -11.59 20.31 -0.40
N SER A 62 -10.82 20.78 -1.37
CA SER A 62 -11.33 21.18 -2.70
C SER A 62 -11.31 20.03 -3.71
N GLY A 63 -10.86 18.84 -3.31
CA GLY A 63 -10.91 17.63 -4.12
C GLY A 63 -12.26 16.91 -3.98
N ASN A 64 -12.42 15.82 -4.72
CA ASN A 64 -13.68 15.08 -4.74
C ASN A 64 -13.76 13.96 -3.69
N ILE A 65 -12.63 13.55 -3.10
CA ILE A 65 -12.58 12.44 -2.15
C ILE A 65 -12.87 12.90 -0.73
N TYR A 66 -12.26 14.01 -0.29
CA TYR A 66 -12.45 14.50 1.09
C TYR A 66 -13.92 14.79 1.42
N PRO A 67 -14.72 15.48 0.56
CA PRO A 67 -16.13 15.73 0.86
C PRO A 67 -16.93 14.44 1.10
N VAL A 68 -16.67 13.39 0.32
CA VAL A 68 -17.32 12.08 0.47
C VAL A 68 -16.96 11.42 1.81
N LEU A 69 -15.70 11.54 2.25
CA LEU A 69 -15.27 11.09 3.58
C LEU A 69 -15.85 11.99 4.68
N ALA A 70 -15.96 13.29 4.46
CA ALA A 70 -16.51 14.25 5.43
C ALA A 70 -18.00 13.99 5.70
N ASP A 71 -18.77 13.59 4.68
CA ASP A 71 -20.18 13.25 4.81
C ASP A 71 -20.40 12.09 5.81
N ILE A 72 -19.52 11.09 5.81
CA ILE A 72 -19.68 9.89 6.66
C ILE A 72 -19.31 10.15 8.14
N ILE A 73 -18.46 11.15 8.40
CA ILE A 73 -18.02 11.54 9.76
C ILE A 73 -18.75 12.79 10.27
N SER A 74 -19.64 13.35 9.46
CA SER A 74 -20.42 14.54 9.82
C SER A 74 -21.25 14.29 11.08
N PRO A 75 -21.44 15.31 11.96
CA PRO A 75 -22.34 15.20 13.11
C PRO A 75 -23.80 14.86 12.73
N LYS A 76 -24.18 15.03 11.46
CA LYS A 76 -25.51 14.73 10.93
C LYS A 76 -25.57 13.36 10.21
N ALA A 77 -24.47 12.62 10.14
CA ALA A 77 -24.42 11.33 9.48
C ALA A 77 -25.32 10.31 10.20
N TYR A 78 -25.97 9.43 9.43
CA TYR A 78 -26.69 8.30 10.02
C TYR A 78 -25.69 7.33 10.67
N ASP A 79 -26.12 6.66 11.74
CA ASP A 79 -25.35 5.56 12.33
C ASP A 79 -25.52 4.29 11.48
N LEU A 80 -24.56 4.06 10.58
CA LEU A 80 -24.59 2.94 9.63
C LEU A 80 -24.53 1.58 10.34
N THR A 81 -24.14 1.50 11.62
CA THR A 81 -24.15 0.22 12.36
C THR A 81 -25.56 -0.28 12.64
N ASN A 82 -26.58 0.58 12.49
CA ASN A 82 -27.96 0.16 12.54
C ASN A 82 -28.33 -0.82 11.41
N LEU A 83 -27.61 -0.78 10.27
CA LEU A 83 -27.75 -1.76 9.19
C LEU A 83 -27.39 -3.19 9.64
N LEU A 84 -26.49 -3.33 10.62
CA LEU A 84 -26.09 -4.63 11.16
C LEU A 84 -27.06 -5.11 12.25
N ARG A 85 -27.58 -4.18 13.05
CA ARG A 85 -28.39 -4.47 14.23
C ARG A 85 -29.87 -4.74 13.92
N GLY A 86 -30.32 -4.45 12.70
CA GLY A 86 -31.72 -4.61 12.30
C GLY A 86 -32.69 -3.70 13.09
N ARG A 87 -32.20 -2.58 13.63
CA ARG A 87 -32.94 -1.68 14.52
C ARG A 87 -33.66 -0.53 13.79
N THR A 88 -33.81 -0.61 12.48
CA THR A 88 -34.34 0.47 11.64
C THR A 88 -35.53 0.01 10.83
N ASN A 89 -36.43 0.95 10.54
CA ASN A 89 -37.52 0.66 9.61
C ASN A 89 -36.96 0.52 8.17
N GLU A 90 -37.80 0.04 7.24
CA GLU A 90 -37.39 -0.23 5.87
C GLU A 90 -36.88 1.04 5.17
N ARG A 91 -37.53 2.19 5.39
CA ARG A 91 -37.16 3.47 4.78
C ARG A 91 -35.80 3.96 5.26
N GLU A 92 -35.55 3.98 6.56
CA GLU A 92 -34.25 4.33 7.14
C GLU A 92 -33.14 3.39 6.65
N THR A 93 -33.44 2.10 6.61
CA THR A 93 -32.51 1.10 6.07
C THR A 93 -32.15 1.41 4.62
N GLN A 94 -33.14 1.80 3.81
CA GLN A 94 -32.93 2.13 2.41
C GLN A 94 -32.08 3.40 2.24
N VAL A 95 -32.31 4.43 3.06
CA VAL A 95 -31.51 5.67 3.07
C VAL A 95 -30.06 5.39 3.44
N MET A 96 -29.81 4.68 4.55
CA MET A 96 -28.45 4.35 4.98
C MET A 96 -27.69 3.48 3.96
N ILE A 97 -28.40 2.57 3.28
CA ILE A 97 -27.80 1.81 2.17
C ILE A 97 -27.44 2.73 1.02
N GLN A 98 -28.32 3.64 0.61
CA GLN A 98 -28.03 4.60 -0.46
C GLN A 98 -26.83 5.49 -0.12
N GLU A 99 -26.71 5.93 1.13
CA GLU A 99 -25.52 6.69 1.58
C GLU A 99 -24.25 5.86 1.47
N LEU A 100 -24.26 4.60 1.94
CA LEU A 100 -23.09 3.73 1.82
C LEU A 100 -22.75 3.42 0.34
N GLN A 101 -23.77 3.23 -0.51
CA GLN A 101 -23.59 3.07 -1.96
C GLN A 101 -22.92 4.31 -2.56
N TYR A 102 -23.47 5.49 -2.28
CA TYR A 102 -22.91 6.77 -2.73
C TYR A 102 -21.44 6.91 -2.31
N VAL A 103 -21.12 6.67 -1.03
CA VAL A 103 -19.75 6.79 -0.52
C VAL A 103 -18.81 5.81 -1.21
N VAL A 104 -19.17 4.53 -1.29
CA VAL A 104 -18.30 3.51 -1.90
C VAL A 104 -18.09 3.76 -3.39
N GLU A 105 -19.15 4.07 -4.13
CA GLU A 105 -19.09 4.30 -5.57
C GLU A 105 -18.25 5.54 -5.90
N ASN A 106 -18.47 6.66 -5.21
CA ASN A 106 -17.73 7.90 -5.47
C ASN A 106 -16.28 7.81 -5.03
N LEU A 107 -15.98 7.18 -3.89
CA LEU A 107 -14.59 6.95 -3.49
C LEU A 107 -13.84 6.12 -4.53
N VAL A 108 -14.43 5.01 -4.98
CA VAL A 108 -13.80 4.16 -5.98
C VAL A 108 -13.67 4.89 -7.31
N TYR A 109 -14.72 5.56 -7.78
CA TYR A 109 -14.68 6.35 -9.00
C TYR A 109 -13.54 7.37 -8.98
N HIS A 110 -13.50 8.26 -7.98
CA HIS A 110 -12.46 9.29 -7.91
C HIS A 110 -11.07 8.73 -7.66
N MET A 111 -10.94 7.60 -6.96
CA MET A 111 -9.66 6.90 -6.84
C MET A 111 -9.17 6.39 -8.20
N THR A 112 -10.07 5.86 -9.02
CA THR A 112 -9.72 5.39 -10.37
C THR A 112 -9.41 6.53 -11.34
N GLU A 113 -9.76 7.77 -11.02
CA GLU A 113 -9.29 8.96 -11.76
C GLU A 113 -7.82 9.32 -11.46
N ILE A 114 -7.23 8.77 -10.39
CA ILE A 114 -5.84 9.03 -10.01
C ILE A 114 -4.91 8.20 -10.90
N MET A 115 -4.62 8.73 -12.08
CA MET A 115 -3.67 8.17 -13.03
C MET A 115 -2.77 9.24 -13.65
N PRO A 116 -1.96 9.95 -12.85
CA PRO A 116 -1.12 11.00 -13.38
C PRO A 116 -0.04 10.44 -14.31
N SER A 117 0.36 11.25 -15.28
CA SER A 117 1.46 10.94 -16.21
C SER A 117 2.83 11.31 -15.64
N THR A 118 2.88 12.00 -14.50
CA THR A 118 4.10 12.50 -13.83
C THR A 118 4.01 12.33 -12.30
N GLY A 119 5.14 12.52 -11.62
CA GLY A 119 5.20 12.50 -10.15
C GLY A 119 5.33 11.10 -9.56
N VAL A 120 5.25 11.01 -8.22
CA VAL A 120 5.48 9.73 -7.51
C VAL A 120 4.42 8.68 -7.81
N LEU A 121 3.19 9.10 -8.10
CA LEU A 121 2.07 8.28 -8.56
C LEU A 121 2.02 8.14 -10.09
N GLY A 122 3.05 8.59 -10.80
CA GLY A 122 3.08 8.63 -12.25
C GLY A 122 3.19 7.24 -12.89
N THR A 123 2.73 7.10 -14.13
CA THR A 123 2.89 5.87 -14.92
C THR A 123 4.18 5.86 -15.76
N HIS A 124 5.31 6.26 -15.16
CA HIS A 124 6.61 6.36 -15.84
C HIS A 124 7.73 5.67 -15.05
N ARG A 125 8.86 5.33 -15.70
CA ARG A 125 9.93 4.51 -15.08
C ARG A 125 10.61 5.10 -13.84
N LYS A 126 10.53 6.41 -13.64
CA LYS A 126 11.07 7.11 -12.46
C LYS A 126 10.07 7.26 -11.31
N SER A 127 8.82 6.79 -11.46
CA SER A 127 7.81 6.97 -10.41
C SER A 127 8.02 5.97 -9.28
N ALA A 128 7.56 6.34 -8.08
CA ALA A 128 7.62 5.47 -6.92
C ALA A 128 6.76 4.22 -7.15
N VAL A 129 5.60 4.36 -7.82
CA VAL A 129 4.73 3.22 -8.17
C VAL A 129 5.41 2.26 -9.16
N TYR A 130 6.17 2.75 -10.13
CA TYR A 130 6.95 1.87 -11.01
C TYR A 130 8.03 1.12 -10.24
N GLU A 131 8.69 1.74 -9.27
CA GLU A 131 9.66 1.08 -8.40
C GLU A 131 9.00 0.02 -7.49
N LEU A 132 7.77 0.26 -7.02
CA LEU A 132 7.01 -0.67 -6.18
C LEU A 132 6.75 -2.02 -6.87
N ILE A 133 6.42 -2.01 -8.16
CA ILE A 133 6.04 -3.21 -8.92
C ILE A 133 7.21 -3.94 -9.60
N LYS A 134 8.46 -3.56 -9.29
CA LYS A 134 9.64 -4.25 -9.82
C LYS A 134 9.99 -5.49 -8.99
N ASP A 135 10.63 -6.43 -9.67
CA ASP A 135 11.35 -7.52 -9.00
C ASP A 135 12.52 -7.00 -8.17
N GLY A 136 12.92 -7.80 -7.19
CA GLY A 136 14.06 -7.56 -6.33
C GLY A 136 13.79 -6.54 -5.23
N LYS A 137 12.53 -6.16 -4.98
CA LYS A 137 12.15 -5.16 -3.98
C LYS A 137 11.94 -5.82 -2.62
N ARG A 138 12.54 -5.22 -1.59
CA ARG A 138 12.35 -5.66 -0.20
C ARG A 138 11.42 -4.65 0.47
N PHE A 139 10.25 -5.12 0.86
CA PHE A 139 9.26 -4.32 1.58
C PHE A 139 9.59 -4.32 3.08
N PRO A 140 9.14 -3.31 3.84
CA PRO A 140 9.28 -3.29 5.28
C PRO A 140 8.59 -4.49 5.95
N ASP A 141 9.13 -4.90 7.09
CA ASP A 141 8.51 -5.97 7.87
C ASP A 141 7.10 -5.56 8.30
N GLY A 142 6.13 -6.45 8.10
CA GLY A 142 4.72 -6.17 8.38
C GLY A 142 4.01 -5.30 7.33
N TYR A 143 4.65 -4.97 6.20
CA TYR A 143 3.99 -4.24 5.11
C TYR A 143 2.84 -5.03 4.50
N PHE A 144 3.05 -6.32 4.23
CA PHE A 144 2.07 -7.21 3.62
C PHE A 144 1.19 -7.88 4.67
N TRP A 145 -0.07 -8.11 4.31
CA TRP A 145 -0.90 -9.06 5.02
C TRP A 145 -0.60 -10.48 4.56
N GLN A 146 -0.87 -11.47 5.40
CA GLN A 146 -0.65 -12.88 5.08
C GLN A 146 -1.29 -13.28 3.75
N VAL A 147 -2.52 -12.81 3.49
CA VAL A 147 -3.24 -13.12 2.26
C VAL A 147 -2.58 -12.57 0.99
N GLU A 148 -1.75 -11.53 1.11
CA GLU A 148 -0.94 -10.99 0.01
C GLU A 148 0.39 -11.73 -0.08
N LEU A 149 0.99 -12.11 1.05
CA LEU A 149 2.19 -12.96 1.08
C LEU A 149 1.95 -14.30 0.38
N ASP A 150 0.76 -14.89 0.56
CA ASP A 150 0.36 -16.14 -0.08
C ASP A 150 0.25 -16.02 -1.61
N ARG A 151 0.17 -14.79 -2.14
CA ARG A 151 0.02 -14.46 -3.56
C ARG A 151 1.30 -14.00 -4.21
N LEU A 152 2.22 -13.41 -3.44
CA LEU A 152 3.48 -12.87 -3.91
C LEU A 152 4.59 -13.91 -3.76
N GLN A 153 5.57 -13.85 -4.65
CA GLN A 153 6.76 -14.70 -4.55
C GLN A 153 7.92 -13.88 -4.02
N PHE A 154 8.71 -14.50 -3.15
CA PHE A 154 9.87 -13.89 -2.54
C PHE A 154 11.11 -14.78 -2.70
N THR A 155 12.26 -14.16 -2.89
CA THR A 155 13.56 -14.83 -2.81
C THR A 155 13.90 -15.17 -1.36
N GLU A 156 14.91 -16.02 -1.15
CA GLU A 156 15.40 -16.42 0.18
C GLU A 156 15.77 -15.23 1.10
N ASN A 157 16.12 -14.10 0.49
CA ASN A 157 16.49 -12.85 1.12
C ASN A 157 15.33 -11.83 1.20
N GLY A 158 14.08 -12.30 1.08
CA GLY A 158 12.85 -11.52 1.31
C GLY A 158 12.57 -10.46 0.25
N ARG A 159 13.10 -10.62 -0.97
CA ARG A 159 12.84 -9.70 -2.09
C ARG A 159 11.75 -10.26 -2.98
N THR A 160 10.88 -9.40 -3.52
CA THR A 160 9.89 -9.83 -4.52
C THR A 160 10.56 -10.47 -5.73
N ALA A 161 9.92 -11.48 -6.28
CA ALA A 161 10.31 -12.15 -7.51
C ALA A 161 9.07 -12.43 -8.35
N GLY A 162 9.22 -12.42 -9.68
CA GLY A 162 8.14 -12.81 -10.58
C GLY A 162 6.91 -11.90 -10.51
N VAL A 163 7.10 -10.59 -10.29
CA VAL A 163 6.00 -9.62 -10.22
C VAL A 163 5.39 -9.42 -11.61
N GLY A 164 4.41 -10.26 -11.92
CA GLY A 164 3.57 -10.19 -13.11
C GLY A 164 2.49 -9.10 -13.00
N ASP A 165 1.57 -9.09 -13.95
CA ASP A 165 0.51 -8.08 -13.98
C ASP A 165 -0.51 -8.26 -12.86
N ALA A 166 -0.77 -9.51 -12.45
CA ALA A 166 -1.66 -9.80 -11.33
C ALA A 166 -1.05 -9.37 -9.98
N GLU A 167 0.24 -9.62 -9.79
CA GLU A 167 0.99 -9.23 -8.59
C GLU A 167 1.16 -7.71 -8.55
N GLY A 168 1.49 -7.07 -9.67
CA GLY A 168 1.55 -5.61 -9.78
C GLY A 168 0.20 -4.95 -9.50
N PHE A 169 -0.90 -5.51 -10.02
CA PHE A 169 -2.25 -5.08 -9.69
C PHE A 169 -2.54 -5.18 -8.18
N LEU A 170 -2.20 -6.31 -7.56
CA LEU A 170 -2.33 -6.52 -6.11
C LEU A 170 -1.57 -5.45 -5.32
N LEU A 171 -0.34 -5.14 -5.71
CA LEU A 171 0.50 -4.13 -5.06
C LEU A 171 -0.08 -2.72 -5.19
N ILE A 172 -0.60 -2.36 -6.37
CA ILE A 172 -1.20 -1.04 -6.62
C ILE A 172 -2.50 -0.87 -5.83
N VAL A 173 -3.41 -1.86 -5.88
CA VAL A 173 -4.65 -1.83 -5.09
C VAL A 173 -4.32 -1.83 -3.59
N GLY A 174 -3.31 -2.60 -3.18
CA GLY A 174 -2.82 -2.64 -1.82
C GLY A 174 -2.34 -1.27 -1.34
N ILE A 175 -1.49 -0.57 -2.10
CA ILE A 175 -1.00 0.74 -1.65
C ILE A 175 -2.10 1.82 -1.67
N TYR A 176 -2.91 1.88 -2.73
CA TYR A 176 -3.97 2.91 -2.87
C TYR A 176 -5.10 2.73 -1.85
N ILE A 177 -5.63 1.52 -1.72
CA ILE A 177 -6.83 1.27 -0.90
C ILE A 177 -6.45 0.71 0.46
N SER A 178 -5.78 -0.45 0.50
CA SER A 178 -5.53 -1.14 1.77
C SER A 178 -4.67 -0.31 2.71
N ARG A 179 -3.54 0.21 2.22
CA ARG A 179 -2.58 0.95 3.05
C ARG A 179 -3.05 2.39 3.22
N SER A 180 -3.06 3.18 2.14
CA SER A 180 -3.27 4.63 2.21
C SER A 180 -4.68 5.08 2.59
N LEU A 181 -5.73 4.29 2.32
CA LEU A 181 -7.09 4.64 2.71
C LEU A 181 -7.50 3.89 3.97
N ILE A 182 -7.58 2.55 3.93
CA ILE A 182 -8.15 1.75 5.01
C ILE A 182 -7.28 1.84 6.28
N THR A 183 -6.03 1.37 6.23
CA THR A 183 -5.23 1.23 7.46
C THR A 183 -4.78 2.55 8.07
N THR A 184 -4.60 3.59 7.25
CA THR A 184 -4.19 4.90 7.75
C THR A 184 -5.38 5.83 7.98
N LEU A 185 -6.21 6.13 6.96
CA LEU A 185 -7.22 7.18 7.11
C LEU A 185 -8.50 6.70 7.79
N LEU A 186 -8.98 5.50 7.48
CA LEU A 186 -10.25 5.02 8.05
C LEU A 186 -10.07 4.41 9.44
N MET A 187 -8.96 3.70 9.66
CA MET A 187 -8.67 3.05 10.95
C MET A 187 -7.96 3.95 11.96
N LYS A 188 -7.27 5.01 11.48
CA LYS A 188 -6.53 5.96 12.33
C LYS A 188 -6.79 7.41 11.89
N PRO A 189 -8.06 7.85 11.88
CA PRO A 189 -8.49 9.09 11.23
C PRO A 189 -7.86 10.35 11.83
N VAL A 190 -7.58 10.36 13.14
CA VAL A 190 -6.94 11.51 13.80
C VAL A 190 -5.44 11.52 13.52
N ASP A 191 -4.76 10.39 13.67
CA ASP A 191 -3.31 10.27 13.48
C ASP A 191 -2.85 10.66 12.07
N TYR A 192 -3.69 10.40 11.05
CA TYR A 192 -3.38 10.68 9.65
C TYR A 192 -4.18 11.86 9.07
N GLY A 193 -4.83 12.66 9.91
CA GLY A 193 -5.37 13.97 9.51
C GLY A 193 -6.67 13.94 8.71
N LEU A 194 -7.43 12.84 8.73
CA LEU A 194 -8.83 12.84 8.25
C LEU A 194 -9.71 13.72 9.15
N SER A 195 -9.43 13.77 10.45
CA SER A 195 -10.05 14.70 11.39
C SER A 195 -9.00 15.38 12.25
N SER A 196 -9.14 16.67 12.45
CA SER A 196 -8.29 17.44 13.38
C SER A 196 -8.75 17.34 14.84
N GLN A 197 -9.93 16.74 15.07
CA GLN A 197 -10.53 16.55 16.39
C GLN A 197 -10.89 15.08 16.59
N GLN A 198 -11.08 14.69 17.85
CA GLN A 198 -11.61 13.36 18.15
C GLN A 198 -12.98 13.18 17.49
N LEU A 199 -13.17 12.04 16.84
CA LEU A 199 -14.43 11.72 16.19
C LEU A 199 -15.50 11.36 17.24
N SER A 200 -16.76 11.57 16.87
CA SER A 200 -17.88 11.03 17.64
C SER A 200 -17.93 9.50 17.49
N ASP A 201 -18.53 8.80 18.46
CA ASP A 201 -18.66 7.34 18.38
C ASP A 201 -19.43 6.89 17.12
N ILE A 202 -20.36 7.71 16.62
CA ILE A 202 -21.09 7.44 15.37
C ILE A 202 -20.12 7.50 14.18
N ALA A 203 -19.30 8.55 14.11
CA ALA A 203 -18.32 8.71 13.04
C ALA A 203 -17.29 7.57 13.04
N GLU A 204 -16.76 7.17 14.20
CA GLU A 204 -15.84 6.03 14.30
C GLU A 204 -16.50 4.71 13.83
N ARG A 205 -17.74 4.48 14.25
CA ARG A 205 -18.53 3.31 13.84
C ARG A 205 -18.80 3.30 12.33
N ASN A 206 -19.10 4.46 11.74
CA ASN A 206 -19.30 4.63 10.31
C ASN A 206 -18.02 4.34 9.51
N LEU A 207 -16.87 4.87 9.95
CA LEU A 207 -15.59 4.57 9.34
C LEU A 207 -15.26 3.08 9.40
N LYS A 208 -15.62 2.39 10.50
CA LYS A 208 -15.47 0.93 10.61
C LYS A 208 -16.34 0.18 9.58
N ILE A 209 -17.59 0.59 9.36
CA ILE A 209 -18.47 0.02 8.31
C ILE A 209 -17.86 0.25 6.93
N LEU A 210 -17.40 1.47 6.64
CA LEU A 210 -16.79 1.82 5.36
C LEU A 210 -15.49 1.03 5.13
N ALA A 211 -14.60 0.99 6.12
CA ALA A 211 -13.35 0.23 6.05
C ALA A 211 -13.61 -1.26 5.78
N THR A 212 -14.59 -1.86 6.47
CA THR A 212 -14.96 -3.26 6.27
C THR A 212 -15.55 -3.50 4.86
N THR A 213 -16.34 -2.54 4.36
CA THR A 213 -16.96 -2.58 3.04
C THR A 213 -15.92 -2.46 1.92
N LEU A 214 -14.98 -1.52 2.04
CA LEU A 214 -13.88 -1.35 1.08
C LEU A 214 -12.90 -2.52 1.14
N LEU A 215 -12.63 -3.09 2.31
CA LEU A 215 -11.79 -4.29 2.42
C LEU A 215 -12.45 -5.50 1.74
N TYR A 216 -13.77 -5.66 1.87
CA TYR A 216 -14.50 -6.67 1.10
C TYR A 216 -14.29 -6.48 -0.41
N LEU A 217 -14.41 -5.24 -0.90
CA LEU A 217 -14.15 -4.94 -2.31
C LEU A 217 -12.70 -5.24 -2.73
N VAL A 218 -11.71 -4.86 -1.92
CA VAL A 218 -10.28 -5.15 -2.18
C VAL A 218 -10.06 -6.66 -2.27
N ARG A 219 -10.57 -7.43 -1.31
CA ARG A 219 -10.45 -8.89 -1.30
C ARG A 219 -11.08 -9.53 -2.53
N ARG A 220 -12.19 -8.96 -3.00
CA ARG A 220 -12.92 -9.42 -4.19
C ARG A 220 -12.18 -9.08 -5.49
N VAL A 221 -11.64 -7.86 -5.62
CA VAL A 221 -10.96 -7.43 -6.85
C VAL A 221 -9.56 -8.04 -6.99
N SER A 222 -8.84 -8.21 -5.89
CA SER A 222 -7.52 -8.85 -5.87
C SER A 222 -7.58 -10.36 -6.06
N GLY A 223 -8.74 -10.97 -5.83
CA GLY A 223 -9.02 -12.35 -6.24
C GLY A 223 -9.05 -12.50 -7.76
N SER A 224 -8.55 -13.62 -8.25
CA SER A 224 -8.66 -13.99 -9.67
C SER A 224 -10.14 -14.16 -10.05
N ARG A 225 -10.56 -13.66 -11.22
CA ARG A 225 -11.95 -13.81 -11.69
C ARG A 225 -12.38 -15.28 -11.64
N GLY A 226 -13.57 -15.53 -11.09
CA GLY A 226 -14.12 -16.88 -10.94
C GLY A 226 -13.50 -17.73 -9.82
N ARG A 227 -12.54 -17.19 -9.05
CA ARG A 227 -12.05 -17.82 -7.82
C ARG A 227 -12.74 -17.20 -6.60
N ALA A 228 -12.62 -17.90 -5.48
CA ALA A 228 -13.03 -17.38 -4.19
C ALA A 228 -12.35 -16.03 -3.89
N MET A 229 -13.10 -15.15 -3.23
CA MET A 229 -12.60 -13.90 -2.67
C MET A 229 -11.43 -14.20 -1.72
N MET A 230 -10.42 -13.31 -1.67
CA MET A 230 -9.35 -13.46 -0.68
C MET A 230 -9.93 -13.47 0.75
N PRO A 231 -9.37 -14.26 1.67
CA PRO A 231 -9.90 -14.30 3.04
C PRO A 231 -9.66 -12.98 3.78
N MET A 232 -10.36 -12.80 4.90
CA MET A 232 -10.13 -11.66 5.81
C MET A 232 -8.68 -11.71 6.36
N PRO A 233 -7.88 -10.64 6.25
CA PRO A 233 -6.55 -10.60 6.85
C PRO A 233 -6.63 -10.60 8.38
N SER A 234 -5.92 -11.53 9.01
CA SER A 234 -5.90 -11.69 10.47
C SER A 234 -5.33 -10.49 11.22
N GLU A 235 -4.45 -9.73 10.58
CA GLU A 235 -3.73 -8.60 11.14
C GLU A 235 -4.67 -7.45 11.50
N ILE A 236 -5.76 -7.31 10.74
CA ILE A 236 -6.73 -6.22 10.88
C ILE A 236 -8.14 -6.70 11.24
N SER A 237 -8.39 -8.02 11.26
CA SER A 237 -9.72 -8.60 11.49
C SER A 237 -10.38 -8.10 12.78
N LYS A 238 -9.62 -7.96 13.87
CA LYS A 238 -10.12 -7.49 15.17
C LYS A 238 -10.63 -6.04 15.16
N TYR A 239 -10.22 -5.24 14.18
CA TYR A 239 -10.64 -3.84 14.04
C TYR A 239 -11.85 -3.67 13.13
N LEU A 240 -12.28 -4.73 12.44
CA LEU A 240 -13.32 -4.70 11.42
C LEU A 240 -14.51 -5.56 11.85
N TYR A 241 -15.57 -5.55 11.04
CA TYR A 241 -16.66 -6.52 11.18
C TYR A 241 -16.34 -7.78 10.37
N THR A 242 -16.82 -8.92 10.84
CA THR A 242 -16.74 -10.20 10.13
C THR A 242 -17.65 -10.21 8.89
N ASP A 243 -17.39 -11.14 7.98
CA ASP A 243 -18.23 -11.31 6.78
C ASP A 243 -19.66 -11.74 7.17
N GLU A 244 -19.81 -12.53 8.24
CA GLU A 244 -21.10 -12.91 8.81
C GLU A 244 -21.90 -11.72 9.32
N GLU A 245 -21.25 -10.80 10.05
CA GLU A 245 -21.87 -9.58 10.57
C GLU A 245 -22.30 -8.65 9.42
N MET A 246 -21.47 -8.52 8.39
CA MET A 246 -21.71 -7.62 7.25
C MET A 246 -22.66 -8.19 6.19
N ARG A 247 -23.02 -9.47 6.27
CA ARG A 247 -23.93 -10.14 5.32
C ARG A 247 -25.22 -9.36 5.00
N PRO A 248 -25.93 -8.72 5.96
CA PRO A 248 -27.13 -7.92 5.66
C PRO A 248 -26.87 -6.68 4.80
N VAL A 249 -25.63 -6.17 4.81
CA VAL A 249 -25.17 -5.03 4.01
C VAL A 249 -24.73 -5.53 2.63
N TYR A 250 -23.93 -6.59 2.58
CA TYR A 250 -23.35 -7.08 1.32
C TYR A 250 -24.40 -7.45 0.27
N GLY A 251 -25.49 -8.09 0.66
CA GLY A 251 -26.58 -8.42 -0.26
C GLY A 251 -27.20 -7.19 -0.93
N LYS A 252 -27.32 -6.08 -0.19
CA LYS A 252 -27.91 -4.82 -0.67
C LYS A 252 -26.91 -3.96 -1.46
N MET A 253 -25.61 -4.13 -1.20
CA MET A 253 -24.52 -3.45 -1.89
C MET A 253 -24.06 -4.16 -3.18
N ALA A 254 -24.67 -5.29 -3.56
CA ALA A 254 -24.18 -6.14 -4.64
C ALA A 254 -23.96 -5.42 -5.99
N LYS A 255 -24.88 -4.52 -6.36
CA LYS A 255 -24.75 -3.72 -7.60
C LYS A 255 -23.56 -2.77 -7.54
N SER A 256 -23.43 -2.04 -6.44
CA SER A 256 -22.32 -1.11 -6.19
C SER A 256 -20.98 -1.84 -6.16
N PHE A 257 -20.92 -3.05 -5.58
CA PHE A 257 -19.72 -3.87 -5.64
C PHE A 257 -19.37 -4.31 -7.05
N ASN A 258 -20.35 -4.69 -7.88
CA ASN A 258 -20.08 -5.06 -9.27
C ASN A 258 -19.56 -3.87 -10.07
N TYR A 259 -20.15 -2.69 -9.88
CA TYR A 259 -19.71 -1.44 -10.51
C TYR A 259 -18.27 -1.08 -10.09
N ALA A 260 -18.03 -1.02 -8.78
CA ALA A 260 -16.73 -0.67 -8.22
C ALA A 260 -15.64 -1.69 -8.58
N GLU A 261 -15.96 -2.99 -8.60
CA GLU A 261 -15.03 -4.03 -9.05
C GLU A 261 -14.66 -3.83 -10.54
N GLY A 262 -15.65 -3.51 -11.39
CA GLY A 262 -15.42 -3.20 -12.81
C GLY A 262 -14.42 -2.06 -12.98
N LEU A 263 -14.70 -0.92 -12.35
CA LEU A 263 -13.83 0.25 -12.39
C LEU A 263 -12.42 -0.05 -11.92
N LEU A 264 -12.25 -0.70 -10.77
CA LEU A 264 -10.93 -1.01 -10.22
C LEU A 264 -10.14 -1.95 -11.12
N ARG A 265 -10.79 -2.95 -11.73
CA ARG A 265 -10.12 -3.87 -12.65
C ARG A 265 -9.68 -3.16 -13.93
N GLU A 266 -10.54 -2.36 -14.54
CA GLU A 266 -10.22 -1.59 -15.75
C GLU A 266 -9.09 -0.59 -15.47
N TRP A 267 -9.22 0.17 -14.38
CA TRP A 267 -8.21 1.12 -13.93
C TRP A 267 -6.86 0.44 -13.71
N GLY A 268 -6.81 -0.64 -12.92
CA GLY A 268 -5.55 -1.28 -12.60
C GLY A 268 -4.92 -2.00 -13.81
N GLN A 269 -5.73 -2.53 -14.73
CA GLN A 269 -5.22 -3.06 -16.00
C GLN A 269 -4.58 -1.97 -16.85
N GLU A 270 -5.24 -0.82 -17.02
CA GLU A 270 -4.69 0.31 -17.77
C GLU A 270 -3.45 0.89 -17.07
N TYR A 271 -3.47 1.00 -15.74
CA TYR A 271 -2.32 1.45 -14.96
C TYR A 271 -1.11 0.54 -15.19
N MET A 272 -1.29 -0.77 -15.08
CA MET A 272 -0.23 -1.76 -15.34
C MET A 272 0.27 -1.67 -16.77
N LYS A 273 -0.63 -1.61 -17.76
CA LYS A 273 -0.27 -1.45 -19.17
C LYS A 273 0.64 -0.24 -19.39
N ARG A 274 0.30 0.93 -18.82
CA ARG A 274 1.13 2.14 -18.93
C ARG A 274 2.49 1.98 -18.25
N LEU A 275 2.53 1.40 -17.06
CA LEU A 275 3.80 1.12 -16.37
C LEU A 275 4.69 0.18 -17.20
N ARG A 276 4.13 -0.89 -17.77
CA ARG A 276 4.88 -1.84 -18.62
C ARG A 276 5.38 -1.19 -19.91
N ALA A 277 4.57 -0.33 -20.51
CA ALA A 277 4.90 0.40 -21.74
C ALA A 277 5.84 1.61 -21.51
N ALA A 278 6.16 1.96 -20.26
CA ALA A 278 6.98 3.13 -19.97
C ALA A 278 8.35 3.03 -20.67
N PRO A 279 8.75 4.02 -21.48
CA PRO A 279 9.97 3.96 -22.28
C PRO A 279 11.21 3.85 -21.41
N VAL A 280 12.22 3.09 -21.87
CA VAL A 280 13.53 3.03 -21.23
C VAL A 280 14.18 4.41 -21.37
N PRO A 281 14.73 5.02 -20.30
CA PRO A 281 15.47 6.27 -20.45
C PRO A 281 16.73 5.96 -21.27
N ASN A 282 16.98 6.75 -22.31
CA ASN A 282 18.27 6.82 -22.98
C ASN A 282 19.37 7.22 -22.00
#